data_AF-A0A507E967-F1
#
_entry.id   AF-A0A507E967-F1
#
_cell.length_a   1.000
_cell.length_b   1.000
_cell.length_c   1.000
_cell.angle_alpha   90.00
_cell.angle_beta   90.00
_cell.angle_gamma   90.00
#
_symmetry.space_group_name_H-M   'P 1'
#
loop_
_entity.id
_entity.type
_entity.pdbx_description
1 polymer ?
#
loop_
_entity_poly.entity_id
_entity_poly.type
_entity_poly.pdbx_seq_one_letter_code
_entity_poly.pdbx_strand_id
1 'polypeptide(L)'
;MNHVSWILSVAQVLELPRHSSTAVALHYWHRVAAFMRRERESHEGQNEGVKSALDEKLLACACLLLACKTCETNRRLRHVLNAAFWIEHSNSANSFLNTDDEMYWQLKDSLIAAELILVRILAFDTHVETPHAYIIHLLQMLSEPLLEHTPSSDSATFFLANENYTRLAQASWMNANDVYLDPRTCLNGDARVLAAACIVLAAQSTHLTHLSRQQICNAARVDEKDVEDAICPKSVKKFKLK
;
A
#
# COMPACT_ATOMS: atom_id res chain seq x y z
N MET A 1 3.16 -9.30 16.52
CA MET A 1 2.75 -8.12 15.72
C MET A 1 2.57 -8.57 14.28
N ASN A 2 1.47 -8.21 13.61
CA ASN A 2 1.31 -8.54 12.18
C ASN A 2 2.39 -7.82 11.35
N HIS A 3 2.89 -8.44 10.28
CA HIS A 3 3.94 -7.85 9.45
C HIS A 3 3.48 -6.52 8.82
N VAL A 4 2.22 -6.43 8.40
CA VAL A 4 1.62 -5.18 7.89
C VAL A 4 1.67 -4.07 8.94
N SER A 5 1.24 -4.35 10.18
CA SER A 5 1.29 -3.34 11.25
C SER A 5 2.72 -2.95 11.61
N TRP A 6 3.65 -3.91 11.53
CA TRP A 6 5.08 -3.65 11.77
C TRP A 6 5.68 -2.77 10.66
N ILE A 7 5.41 -3.05 9.39
CA ILE A 7 5.84 -2.23 8.24
C ILE A 7 5.30 -0.79 8.40
N LEU A 8 4.03 -0.64 8.80
CA LEU A 8 3.43 0.68 9.05
C LEU A 8 4.14 1.43 10.18
N SER A 9 4.50 0.76 11.27
CA SER A 9 5.26 1.38 12.37
C SER A 9 6.65 1.83 11.92
N VAL A 10 7.37 0.98 11.17
CA VAL A 10 8.69 1.34 10.63
C VAL A 10 8.59 2.50 9.65
N ALA A 11 7.61 2.48 8.75
CA ALA A 11 7.38 3.55 7.79
C ALA A 11 7.03 4.88 8.46
N GLN A 12 6.31 4.85 9.58
CA GLN A 12 6.00 6.03 10.38
C GLN A 12 7.26 6.63 11.02
N VAL A 13 8.15 5.80 11.57
CA VAL A 13 9.44 6.25 12.12
C VAL A 13 10.34 6.87 11.05
N LEU A 14 10.26 6.36 9.82
CA LEU A 14 11.03 6.86 8.67
C LEU A 14 10.38 8.06 7.97
N GLU A 15 9.22 8.52 8.45
CA GLU A 15 8.42 9.60 7.89
C GLU A 15 8.15 9.41 6.38
N LEU A 16 7.80 8.17 6.00
CA LEU A 16 7.49 7.86 4.61
C LEU A 16 6.06 8.29 4.24
N PRO A 17 5.85 8.86 3.03
CA PRO A 17 4.51 9.20 2.57
C PRO A 17 3.63 7.95 2.47
N ARG A 18 2.45 8.01 3.10
CA ARG A 18 1.53 6.85 3.16
C ARG A 18 0.97 6.44 1.80
N HIS A 19 0.67 7.40 0.94
CA HIS A 19 -0.03 7.20 -0.34
C HIS A 19 0.88 6.74 -1.48
N SER A 20 2.20 6.83 -1.33
CA SER A 20 3.18 6.39 -2.32
C SER A 20 4.05 5.27 -1.75
N SER A 21 5.13 5.62 -1.05
CA SER A 21 6.19 4.67 -0.68
C SER A 21 5.69 3.59 0.28
N THR A 22 4.88 3.93 1.28
CA THR A 22 4.34 2.94 2.23
C THR A 22 3.30 2.04 1.56
N ALA A 23 2.42 2.59 0.73
CA ALA A 23 1.44 1.83 -0.05
C ALA A 23 2.12 0.82 -0.98
N VAL A 24 3.14 1.25 -1.73
CA VAL A 24 3.92 0.40 -2.62
C VAL A 24 4.68 -0.68 -1.85
N ALA A 25 5.27 -0.36 -0.69
CA ALA A 25 5.93 -1.34 0.16
C ALA A 25 4.97 -2.43 0.68
N LEU A 26 3.75 -2.04 1.08
CA LEU A 26 2.72 -3.00 1.48
C LEU A 26 2.28 -3.89 0.31
N HIS A 27 2.13 -3.31 -0.88
CA HIS A 27 1.82 -4.08 -2.09
C HIS A 27 2.91 -5.12 -2.41
N TYR A 28 4.19 -4.75 -2.33
CA TYR A 28 5.30 -5.69 -2.48
C TYR A 28 5.25 -6.79 -1.42
N TRP A 29 5.01 -6.42 -0.15
CA TRP A 29 4.90 -7.38 0.93
C TRP A 29 3.79 -8.41 0.68
N HIS A 30 2.62 -7.98 0.20
CA HIS A 30 1.53 -8.91 -0.12
C HIS A 30 1.88 -9.89 -1.24
N ARG A 31 2.57 -9.42 -2.29
CA ARG A 31 3.08 -10.29 -3.37
C ARG A 31 4.07 -11.33 -2.83
N VAL A 32 5.00 -10.88 -2.00
CA VAL A 32 6.00 -11.73 -1.34
C VAL A 32 5.34 -12.75 -0.41
N ALA A 33 4.39 -12.32 0.42
CA ALA A 33 3.69 -13.18 1.35
C ALA A 33 2.88 -14.26 0.60
N ALA A 34 2.26 -13.90 -0.54
CA ALA A 34 1.59 -14.86 -1.41
C ALA A 34 2.57 -15.86 -2.02
N PHE A 35 3.75 -15.41 -2.46
CA PHE A 35 4.83 -16.28 -2.95
C PHE A 35 5.32 -17.25 -1.86
N MET A 36 5.61 -16.74 -0.66
CA MET A 36 6.08 -17.56 0.48
C MET A 36 5.06 -18.63 0.90
N ARG A 37 3.76 -18.32 0.85
CA ARG A 37 2.70 -19.31 1.14
C ARG A 37 2.75 -20.48 0.15
N ARG A 38 2.90 -20.18 -1.15
CA ARG A 38 3.00 -21.19 -2.21
C ARG A 38 4.25 -22.08 -2.07
N GLU A 39 5.38 -21.49 -1.72
CA GLU A 39 6.61 -22.25 -1.49
C GLU A 39 6.47 -23.17 -0.28
N ARG A 40 5.85 -22.71 0.82
CA ARG A 40 5.59 -23.55 2.00
C ARG A 40 4.74 -24.77 1.66
N GLU A 41 3.66 -24.58 0.89
CA GLU A 41 2.80 -25.69 0.42
C GLU A 41 3.55 -26.69 -0.47
N SER A 42 4.62 -26.26 -1.15
CA SER A 42 5.42 -27.12 -2.04
C SER A 42 6.54 -27.86 -1.29
N HIS A 43 7.03 -27.32 -0.17
CA HIS A 43 8.19 -27.82 0.59
C HIS A 43 7.84 -28.53 1.91
N GLU A 44 6.57 -28.88 2.16
CA GLU A 44 6.12 -29.64 3.36
C GLU A 44 6.84 -31.00 3.60
N GLY A 45 7.80 -31.40 2.77
CA GLY A 45 8.60 -32.62 2.89
C GLY A 45 10.03 -32.49 3.42
N GLN A 46 10.62 -31.30 3.62
CA GLN A 46 12.00 -31.18 4.14
C GLN A 46 12.10 -30.15 5.28
N ASN A 47 12.53 -30.65 6.43
CA ASN A 47 12.47 -30.00 7.73
C ASN A 47 13.81 -29.32 8.04
N GLU A 48 13.91 -28.00 7.90
CA GLU A 48 14.94 -27.20 8.59
C GLU A 48 14.33 -25.94 9.21
N GLY A 49 14.04 -26.04 10.51
CA GLY A 49 13.31 -25.06 11.32
C GLY A 49 14.18 -23.99 11.99
N VAL A 50 15.14 -23.35 11.32
CA VAL A 50 15.93 -22.28 11.94
C VAL A 50 16.14 -21.10 10.97
N LYS A 51 15.52 -19.94 11.28
CA LYS A 51 15.64 -18.55 10.72
C LYS A 51 14.35 -17.86 10.22
N SER A 52 13.16 -18.42 10.44
CA SER A 52 11.92 -17.89 9.82
C SER A 52 11.52 -16.44 10.14
N ALA A 53 11.82 -15.88 11.33
CA ALA A 53 11.30 -14.56 11.72
C ALA A 53 12.19 -13.38 11.28
N LEU A 54 13.51 -13.56 11.33
CA LEU A 54 14.46 -12.54 10.89
C LEU A 54 14.44 -12.42 9.37
N ASP A 55 14.23 -13.52 8.64
CA ASP A 55 14.16 -13.52 7.18
C ASP A 55 12.90 -12.79 6.67
N GLU A 56 11.74 -12.97 7.31
CA GLU A 56 10.50 -12.28 6.95
C GLU A 56 10.58 -10.77 7.20
N LYS A 57 11.13 -10.34 8.35
CA LYS A 57 11.28 -8.91 8.68
C LYS A 57 12.37 -8.23 7.83
N LEU A 58 13.46 -8.92 7.52
CA LEU A 58 14.47 -8.43 6.58
C LEU A 58 13.87 -8.23 5.19
N LEU A 59 13.03 -9.16 4.73
CA LEU A 59 12.36 -9.01 3.45
C LEU A 59 11.31 -7.88 3.47
N ALA A 60 10.65 -7.64 4.59
CA ALA A 60 9.79 -6.47 4.79
C ALA A 60 10.59 -5.15 4.75
N CYS A 61 11.78 -5.10 5.37
CA CYS A 61 12.72 -3.97 5.23
C CYS A 61 13.15 -3.77 3.77
N ALA A 62 13.42 -4.85 3.04
CA ALA A 62 13.76 -4.79 1.62
C ALA A 62 12.59 -4.22 0.80
N CYS A 63 11.34 -4.58 1.13
CA CYS A 63 10.15 -4.00 0.49
C CYS A 63 10.09 -2.48 0.67
N LEU A 64 10.36 -2.00 1.89
CA LEU A 64 10.41 -0.56 2.19
C LEU A 64 11.53 0.14 1.42
N LEU A 65 12.74 -0.44 1.37
CA LEU A 65 13.87 0.13 0.64
C LEU A 65 13.60 0.21 -0.87
N LEU A 66 13.10 -0.88 -1.45
CA LEU A 66 12.76 -0.92 -2.87
C LEU A 66 11.67 0.11 -3.20
N ALA A 67 10.63 0.20 -2.38
CA ALA A 67 9.56 1.18 -2.56
C ALA A 67 10.08 2.63 -2.45
N CYS A 68 11.02 2.90 -1.54
CA CYS A 68 11.66 4.21 -1.43
C CYS A 68 12.46 4.57 -2.68
N LYS A 69 13.09 3.58 -3.34
CA LYS A 69 13.82 3.77 -4.59
C LYS A 69 12.85 4.03 -5.75
N THR A 70 11.75 3.28 -5.85
CA THR A 70 10.80 3.40 -6.96
C THR A 70 9.92 4.64 -6.88
N CYS A 71 9.63 5.12 -5.67
CA CYS A 71 8.79 6.30 -5.44
C CYS A 71 9.59 7.61 -5.28
N GLU A 72 10.89 7.61 -5.58
CA GLU A 72 11.78 8.78 -5.44
C GLU A 72 11.83 9.38 -4.02
N THR A 73 11.52 8.59 -2.99
CA THR A 73 11.63 8.98 -1.57
C THR A 73 12.79 8.24 -0.91
N ASN A 74 13.95 8.23 -1.55
CA ASN A 74 15.04 7.36 -1.17
C ASN A 74 15.47 7.57 0.30
N ARG A 75 15.73 6.47 1.01
CA ARG A 75 16.22 6.47 2.40
C ARG A 75 17.51 5.66 2.46
N ARG A 76 18.47 6.12 3.26
CA ARG A 76 19.71 5.34 3.45
C ARG A 76 19.37 4.03 4.16
N LEU A 77 19.99 2.93 3.72
CA LEU A 77 19.81 1.60 4.29
C LEU A 77 19.99 1.58 5.82
N ARG A 78 20.99 2.30 6.33
CA ARG A 78 21.23 2.46 7.78
C ARG A 78 20.01 2.97 8.53
N HIS A 79 19.27 3.94 7.99
CA HIS A 79 18.10 4.50 8.67
C HIS A 79 16.98 3.45 8.75
N VAL A 80 16.77 2.68 7.69
CA VAL A 80 15.75 1.60 7.67
C VAL A 80 16.11 0.50 8.67
N LEU A 81 17.36 0.05 8.69
CA LEU A 81 17.83 -0.94 9.68
C LEU A 81 17.68 -0.43 11.11
N ASN A 82 18.08 0.80 11.38
CA ASN A 82 17.97 1.38 12.71
C ASN A 82 16.51 1.54 13.13
N ALA A 83 15.61 1.96 12.24
CA ALA A 83 14.18 2.05 12.53
C ALA A 83 13.55 0.68 12.80
N ALA A 84 13.89 -0.33 12.00
CA ALA A 84 13.43 -1.70 12.19
C ALA A 84 13.93 -2.29 13.52
N PHE A 85 15.20 -2.08 13.84
CA PHE A 85 15.79 -2.52 15.09
C PHE A 85 15.18 -1.81 16.30
N TRP A 86 14.94 -0.51 16.18
CA TRP A 86 14.30 0.30 17.23
C TRP A 86 12.89 -0.18 17.54
N ILE A 87 12.07 -0.46 16.51
CA ILE A 87 10.72 -1.01 16.70
C ILE A 87 10.77 -2.38 17.40
N GLU A 88 11.74 -3.22 17.06
CA GLU A 88 11.88 -4.56 17.66
C GLU A 88 12.36 -4.51 19.11
N HIS A 89 13.25 -3.56 19.42
CA HIS A 89 13.94 -3.43 20.70
C HIS A 89 13.41 -2.27 21.56
N SER A 90 12.22 -1.75 21.23
CA SER A 90 11.63 -0.57 21.87
C SER A 90 11.46 -0.68 23.39
N ASN A 91 11.47 -1.89 23.95
CA ASN A 91 11.38 -2.15 25.40
C ASN A 91 12.74 -2.38 26.08
N SER A 92 13.84 -2.26 25.35
CA SER A 92 15.20 -2.54 25.86
C SER A 92 16.08 -1.29 25.82
N ALA A 93 17.02 -1.19 26.77
CA ALA A 93 17.87 -0.03 26.97
C ALA A 93 18.82 0.29 25.79
N ASN A 94 19.02 -0.66 24.86
CA ASN A 94 19.88 -0.51 23.69
C ASN A 94 19.04 -0.32 22.42
N SER A 95 18.41 0.85 22.28
CA SER A 95 17.47 1.10 21.17
C SER A 95 18.13 1.45 19.83
N PHE A 96 19.48 1.49 19.76
CA PHE A 96 20.23 1.87 18.56
C PHE A 96 21.35 0.88 18.25
N LEU A 97 21.47 0.50 16.97
CA LEU A 97 22.59 -0.28 16.44
C LEU A 97 23.84 0.61 16.33
N ASN A 98 24.95 0.21 16.97
CA ASN A 98 26.23 0.87 16.73
C ASN A 98 26.79 0.42 15.38
N THR A 99 27.43 1.34 14.67
CA THR A 99 27.97 1.07 13.32
C THR A 99 29.25 0.24 13.35
N ASP A 100 29.92 0.23 14.50
CA ASP A 100 31.16 -0.52 14.71
C ASP A 100 30.90 -1.98 15.14
N ASP A 101 29.62 -2.34 15.37
CA ASP A 101 29.24 -3.70 15.74
C ASP A 101 29.26 -4.62 14.51
N GLU A 102 29.88 -5.79 14.64
CA GLU A 102 29.90 -6.83 13.59
C GLU A 102 28.48 -7.22 13.15
N MET A 103 27.54 -7.23 14.10
CA MET A 103 26.12 -7.53 13.85
C MET A 103 25.48 -6.55 12.84
N TYR A 104 25.85 -5.27 12.87
CA TYR A 104 25.33 -4.29 11.91
C TYR A 104 25.76 -4.63 10.48
N TRP A 105 27.02 -5.03 10.29
CA TRP A 105 27.54 -5.41 8.97
C TRP A 105 26.88 -6.69 8.44
N GLN A 106 26.69 -7.69 9.30
CA GLN A 106 25.98 -8.92 8.92
C GLN A 106 24.51 -8.65 8.53
N LEU A 107 23.80 -7.80 9.29
CA LEU A 107 22.42 -7.41 8.98
C LEU A 107 22.33 -6.60 7.68
N LYS A 108 23.28 -5.70 7.45
CA LYS A 108 23.38 -4.93 6.22
C LYS A 108 23.57 -5.84 5.00
N ASP A 109 24.50 -6.78 5.06
CA ASP A 109 24.76 -7.70 3.95
C ASP A 109 23.54 -8.61 3.70
N SER A 110 22.90 -9.08 4.77
CA SER A 110 21.66 -9.86 4.69
C SER A 110 20.51 -9.06 4.06
N LEU A 111 20.38 -7.76 4.37
CA LEU A 111 19.36 -6.89 3.79
C LEU A 111 19.60 -6.62 2.30
N ILE A 112 20.86 -6.45 1.89
CA ILE A 112 21.22 -6.33 0.47
C ILE A 112 20.88 -7.63 -0.28
N ALA A 113 21.19 -8.79 0.30
CA ALA A 113 20.81 -10.07 -0.27
C ALA A 113 19.27 -10.23 -0.36
N ALA A 114 18.55 -9.84 0.69
CA ALA A 114 17.08 -9.87 0.71
C ALA A 114 16.47 -8.96 -0.37
N GLU A 115 17.06 -7.78 -0.62
CA GLU A 115 16.64 -6.90 -1.71
C GLU A 115 16.78 -7.54 -3.09
N LEU A 116 17.89 -8.26 -3.34
CA LEU A 116 18.07 -9.00 -4.60
C LEU A 116 17.04 -10.14 -4.75
N ILE A 117 16.72 -10.83 -3.66
CA ILE A 117 15.68 -11.88 -3.66
C ILE A 117 14.31 -11.26 -3.91
N LEU A 118 13.99 -10.14 -3.27
CA LEU A 118 12.72 -9.41 -3.46
C LEU A 118 12.50 -9.07 -4.93
N VAL A 119 13.47 -8.46 -5.59
CA VAL A 119 13.33 -8.05 -7.01
C VAL A 119 13.11 -9.28 -7.91
N ARG A 120 13.72 -10.43 -7.58
CA ARG A 120 13.47 -11.70 -8.29
C ARG A 120 12.06 -12.23 -8.06
N ILE A 121 11.55 -12.19 -6.83
CA ILE A 121 10.16 -12.59 -6.50
C ILE A 121 9.17 -11.69 -7.25
N LEU A 122 9.48 -10.40 -7.37
CA LEU A 122 8.67 -9.44 -8.13
C LEU A 122 8.85 -9.59 -9.64
N ALA A 123 9.75 -10.46 -10.12
CA ALA A 123 10.08 -10.62 -11.54
C ALA A 123 10.45 -9.29 -12.22
N PHE A 124 11.16 -8.40 -11.51
CA PHE A 124 11.50 -7.04 -11.94
C PHE A 124 10.30 -6.12 -12.23
N ASP A 125 9.08 -6.56 -11.91
CA ASP A 125 7.88 -5.74 -11.98
C ASP A 125 7.73 -4.93 -10.69
N THR A 126 8.41 -3.77 -10.66
CA THR A 126 8.39 -2.83 -9.53
C THR A 126 7.35 -1.74 -9.70
N HIS A 127 6.68 -1.63 -10.85
CA HIS A 127 5.67 -0.61 -11.05
C HIS A 127 4.37 -1.00 -10.34
N VAL A 128 3.90 -0.13 -9.44
CA VAL A 128 2.65 -0.34 -8.70
C VAL A 128 1.80 0.90 -8.85
N GLU A 129 0.63 0.74 -9.44
CA GLU A 129 -0.37 1.80 -9.53
C GLU A 129 -1.13 1.91 -8.21
N THR A 130 -1.23 3.13 -7.68
CA THR A 130 -1.98 3.40 -6.44
C THR A 130 -3.36 3.98 -6.78
N PRO A 131 -4.41 3.63 -6.02
CA PRO A 131 -5.75 4.17 -6.24
C PRO A 131 -5.83 5.66 -5.91
N HIS A 132 -4.90 6.18 -5.09
CA HIS A 132 -4.84 7.59 -4.69
C HIS A 132 -4.78 8.56 -5.89
N ALA A 133 -4.00 8.23 -6.91
CA ALA A 133 -3.90 9.03 -8.13
C ALA A 133 -5.25 9.10 -8.87
N TYR A 134 -5.93 7.96 -8.97
CA TYR A 134 -7.23 7.85 -9.65
C TYR A 134 -8.37 8.50 -8.85
N ILE A 135 -8.34 8.45 -7.52
CA ILE A 135 -9.38 9.06 -6.68
C ILE A 135 -9.50 10.56 -6.96
N ILE A 136 -8.37 11.28 -7.04
CA ILE A 136 -8.40 12.72 -7.32
C ILE A 136 -9.01 12.99 -8.70
N HIS A 137 -8.58 12.25 -9.72
CA HIS A 137 -9.08 12.41 -11.08
C HIS A 137 -10.58 12.09 -11.19
N LEU A 138 -11.04 11.02 -10.54
CA LEU A 138 -12.46 10.65 -10.50
C LEU A 138 -13.30 11.71 -9.79
N LEU A 139 -12.82 12.24 -8.66
CA LEU A 139 -13.52 13.29 -7.92
C LEU A 139 -13.63 14.59 -8.73
N GLN A 140 -12.58 14.95 -9.49
CA GLN A 140 -12.61 16.08 -10.42
C GLN A 140 -13.69 15.89 -11.50
N MET A 141 -13.69 14.75 -12.19
CA MET A 141 -14.71 14.45 -13.22
C MET A 141 -16.14 14.41 -12.65
N LEU A 142 -16.31 13.95 -11.41
CA LEU A 142 -17.63 13.93 -10.76
C LEU A 142 -18.09 15.32 -10.31
N SER A 143 -17.16 16.27 -10.12
CA SER A 143 -17.45 17.66 -9.74
C SER A 143 -17.73 18.58 -10.94
N GLU A 144 -17.21 18.24 -12.13
CA GLU A 144 -17.36 19.04 -13.36
C GLU A 144 -18.81 19.40 -13.72
N PRO A 145 -19.80 18.48 -13.67
CA PRO A 145 -21.19 18.80 -13.99
C PRO A 145 -21.82 19.84 -13.04
N LEU A 146 -21.26 20.03 -11.85
CA LEU A 146 -21.74 21.01 -10.87
C LEU A 146 -21.08 22.38 -11.05
N LEU A 147 -19.96 22.45 -11.76
CA LEU A 147 -19.20 23.68 -12.01
C LEU A 147 -19.78 24.53 -13.15
N GLU A 148 -20.48 23.91 -14.12
CA GLU A 148 -21.10 24.60 -15.26
C GLU A 148 -22.09 25.72 -14.87
N HIS A 149 -22.62 25.70 -13.64
CA HIS A 149 -23.55 26.72 -13.13
C HIS A 149 -22.87 27.92 -12.44
N THR A 150 -21.54 27.97 -12.35
CA THR A 150 -20.81 29.07 -11.69
C THR A 150 -19.67 29.60 -12.57
N PRO A 151 -19.81 30.77 -13.20
CA PRO A 151 -18.96 31.18 -14.32
C PRO A 151 -17.57 31.74 -13.96
N SER A 152 -17.01 31.54 -12.76
CA SER A 152 -15.78 32.26 -12.38
C SER A 152 -14.96 31.70 -11.20
N SER A 153 -14.93 30.39 -10.97
CA SER A 153 -14.16 29.85 -9.84
C SER A 153 -13.30 28.67 -10.28
N ASP A 154 -11.98 28.76 -10.05
CA ASP A 154 -11.03 27.68 -10.25
C ASP A 154 -11.54 26.38 -9.59
N SER A 155 -11.33 25.22 -10.21
CA SER A 155 -11.78 23.92 -9.68
C SER A 155 -11.32 23.69 -8.23
N ALA A 156 -10.15 24.20 -7.86
CA ALA A 156 -9.62 24.15 -6.49
C ALA A 156 -10.50 24.90 -5.47
N THR A 157 -11.02 26.07 -5.85
CA THR A 157 -11.87 26.91 -4.99
C THR A 157 -13.24 26.26 -4.79
N PHE A 158 -13.76 25.53 -5.76
CA PHE A 158 -15.01 24.76 -5.61
C PHE A 158 -14.89 23.62 -4.58
N PHE A 159 -13.77 22.88 -4.60
CA PHE A 159 -13.53 21.84 -3.59
C PHE A 159 -13.42 22.43 -2.17
N LEU A 160 -12.74 23.57 -2.03
CA LEU A 160 -12.63 24.29 -0.77
C LEU A 160 -13.97 24.92 -0.32
N ALA A 161 -14.83 25.31 -1.27
CA ALA A 161 -16.14 25.89 -0.98
C ALA A 161 -17.19 24.83 -0.60
N ASN A 162 -17.06 23.60 -1.11
CA ASN A 162 -18.00 22.51 -0.81
C ASN A 162 -17.45 21.55 0.25
N GLU A 163 -17.83 21.78 1.51
CA GLU A 163 -17.47 20.90 2.63
C GLU A 163 -17.82 19.43 2.37
N ASN A 164 -18.94 19.17 1.69
CA ASN A 164 -19.40 17.82 1.36
C ASN A 164 -18.42 17.07 0.45
N TYR A 165 -17.88 17.74 -0.57
CA TYR A 165 -16.90 17.15 -1.49
C TYR A 165 -15.54 16.97 -0.81
N THR A 166 -15.15 17.90 0.07
CA THR A 166 -13.94 17.75 0.89
C THR A 166 -14.05 16.53 1.81
N ARG A 167 -15.20 16.32 2.47
CA ARG A 167 -15.44 15.13 3.32
C ARG A 167 -15.43 13.84 2.51
N LEU A 168 -16.05 13.83 1.32
CA LEU A 168 -16.02 12.69 0.40
C LEU A 168 -14.58 12.35 -0.02
N ALA A 169 -13.79 13.37 -0.38
CA ALA A 169 -12.40 13.19 -0.78
C ALA A 169 -11.55 12.62 0.36
N GLN A 170 -11.68 13.17 1.57
CA GLN A 170 -10.98 12.69 2.76
C GLN A 170 -11.36 11.25 3.10
N ALA A 171 -12.65 10.92 3.13
CA ALA A 171 -13.13 9.56 3.39
C ALA A 171 -12.65 8.58 2.32
N SER A 172 -12.69 8.96 1.04
CA SER A 172 -12.18 8.15 -0.08
C SER A 172 -10.68 7.88 0.08
N TRP A 173 -9.92 8.91 0.46
CA TRP A 173 -8.48 8.80 0.68
C TRP A 173 -8.13 7.90 1.88
N MET A 174 -8.92 7.97 2.95
CA MET A 174 -8.77 7.08 4.11
C MET A 174 -9.04 5.62 3.73
N ASN A 175 -10.16 5.37 3.04
CA ASN A 175 -10.51 4.04 2.54
C ASN A 175 -9.41 3.47 1.63
N ALA A 176 -8.77 4.32 0.81
CA ALA A 176 -7.66 3.92 -0.06
C ALA A 176 -6.41 3.48 0.71
N ASN A 177 -6.16 4.03 1.89
CA ASN A 177 -5.07 3.54 2.74
C ASN A 177 -5.39 2.16 3.33
N ASP A 178 -6.67 1.91 3.63
CA ASP A 178 -7.13 0.65 4.22
C ASP A 178 -7.11 -0.51 3.21
N VAL A 179 -7.19 -0.23 1.91
CA VAL A 179 -7.04 -1.22 0.83
C VAL A 179 -5.76 -2.06 0.98
N TYR A 180 -4.66 -1.44 1.42
CA TYR A 180 -3.38 -2.11 1.57
C TYR A 180 -3.25 -2.95 2.84
N LEU A 181 -4.27 -2.95 3.71
CA LEU A 181 -4.27 -3.78 4.91
C LEU A 181 -4.69 -5.22 4.61
N ASP A 182 -5.63 -5.42 3.67
CA ASP A 182 -6.07 -6.74 3.24
C ASP A 182 -5.39 -7.18 1.94
N PRO A 183 -4.67 -8.33 1.93
CA PRO A 183 -4.01 -8.82 0.71
C PRO A 183 -4.97 -9.14 -0.43
N ARG A 184 -6.24 -9.46 -0.15
CA ARG A 184 -7.19 -9.92 -1.17
C ARG A 184 -7.62 -8.76 -2.05
N THR A 185 -7.98 -7.64 -1.44
CA THR A 185 -8.35 -6.42 -2.16
C THR A 185 -7.15 -5.87 -2.93
N CYS A 186 -5.99 -5.79 -2.27
CA CYS A 186 -4.77 -5.22 -2.85
C CYS A 186 -4.25 -5.98 -4.08
N LEU A 187 -4.26 -7.32 -4.07
CA LEU A 187 -3.71 -8.12 -5.18
C LEU A 187 -4.71 -8.39 -6.31
N ASN A 188 -6.02 -8.29 -6.06
CA ASN A 188 -7.04 -8.65 -7.04
C ASN A 188 -7.56 -7.48 -7.87
N GLY A 189 -7.51 -6.27 -7.30
CA GLY A 189 -8.13 -5.08 -7.86
C GLY A 189 -7.20 -4.30 -8.77
N ASP A 190 -7.70 -3.87 -9.93
CA ASP A 190 -7.08 -2.79 -10.71
C ASP A 190 -7.18 -1.48 -9.90
N ALA A 191 -6.17 -0.61 -9.99
CA ALA A 191 -6.11 0.63 -9.22
C ALA A 191 -7.32 1.54 -9.48
N ARG A 192 -7.88 1.50 -10.69
CA ARG A 192 -9.12 2.21 -11.06
C ARG A 192 -10.36 1.64 -10.37
N VAL A 193 -10.47 0.31 -10.30
CA VAL A 193 -11.58 -0.40 -9.63
C VAL A 193 -11.53 -0.10 -8.14
N LEU A 194 -10.33 -0.14 -7.54
CA LEU A 194 -10.10 0.17 -6.14
C LEU A 194 -10.46 1.63 -5.82
N ALA A 195 -10.06 2.57 -6.66
CA ALA A 195 -10.43 3.98 -6.51
C ALA A 195 -11.95 4.19 -6.55
N ALA A 196 -12.65 3.57 -7.51
CA ALA A 196 -14.11 3.63 -7.59
C ALA A 196 -14.78 3.02 -6.36
N ALA A 197 -14.29 1.87 -5.87
CA ALA A 197 -14.77 1.23 -4.65
C ALA A 197 -14.61 2.15 -3.42
N CYS A 198 -13.46 2.79 -3.26
CA CYS A 198 -13.21 3.73 -2.17
C CYS A 198 -14.18 4.92 -2.19
N ILE A 199 -14.49 5.48 -3.37
CA ILE A 199 -15.44 6.59 -3.53
C ILE A 199 -16.87 6.14 -3.24
N VAL A 200 -17.27 4.95 -3.70
CA VAL A 200 -18.60 4.40 -3.42
C VAL A 200 -18.80 4.20 -1.92
N LEU A 201 -17.80 3.62 -1.23
CA LEU A 201 -17.82 3.45 0.22
C LEU A 201 -17.86 4.80 0.95
N ALA A 202 -17.09 5.78 0.49
CA ALA A 202 -17.08 7.11 1.05
C ALA A 202 -18.44 7.80 0.87
N ALA A 203 -19.06 7.71 -0.31
CA ALA A 203 -20.37 8.29 -0.59
C ALA A 203 -21.48 7.70 0.30
N GLN A 204 -21.41 6.40 0.59
CA GLN A 204 -22.29 5.74 1.55
C GLN A 204 -22.09 6.29 2.97
N SER A 205 -20.84 6.48 3.39
CA SER A 205 -20.52 7.00 4.73
C SER A 205 -20.88 8.48 4.93
N THR A 206 -20.87 9.28 3.86
CA THR A 206 -21.18 10.71 3.91
C THR A 206 -22.64 11.04 3.56
N HIS A 207 -23.48 10.03 3.34
CA HIS A 207 -24.90 10.17 2.96
C HIS A 207 -25.16 11.12 1.78
N LEU A 208 -24.26 11.17 0.79
CA LEU A 208 -24.44 12.02 -0.38
C LEU A 208 -25.42 11.35 -1.36
N THR A 209 -26.68 11.77 -1.33
CA THR A 209 -27.76 11.21 -2.15
C THR A 209 -27.64 11.52 -3.64
N HIS A 210 -26.84 12.52 -4.01
CA HIS A 210 -26.69 12.96 -5.40
C HIS A 210 -25.77 12.05 -6.24
N LEU A 211 -24.84 11.32 -5.61
CA LEU A 211 -23.88 10.46 -6.29
C LEU A 211 -24.40 9.04 -6.37
N SER A 212 -24.96 8.67 -7.54
CA SER A 212 -25.35 7.28 -7.79
C SER A 212 -24.12 6.41 -8.06
N ARG A 213 -24.19 5.15 -7.65
CA ARG A 213 -23.12 4.15 -7.89
C ARG A 213 -22.78 4.03 -9.38
N GLN A 214 -23.80 4.10 -10.23
CA GLN A 214 -23.68 4.00 -11.68
C GLN A 214 -22.89 5.17 -12.28
N GLN A 215 -23.09 6.41 -11.78
CA GLN A 215 -22.30 7.56 -12.24
C GLN A 215 -20.81 7.38 -11.93
N ILE A 216 -20.47 6.87 -10.75
CA ILE A 216 -19.07 6.62 -10.33
C ILE A 216 -18.45 5.53 -11.20
N CYS A 217 -19.16 4.43 -11.42
CA CYS A 217 -18.67 3.32 -12.26
C CYS A 217 -18.49 3.75 -13.72
N ASN A 218 -19.43 4.54 -14.26
CA ASN A 218 -19.35 5.08 -15.62
C ASN A 218 -18.18 6.07 -15.78
N ALA A 219 -17.95 6.94 -14.80
CA ALA A 219 -16.82 7.87 -14.79
C ALA A 219 -15.47 7.12 -14.75
N ALA A 220 -15.39 6.04 -13.97
CA ALA A 220 -14.21 5.19 -13.92
C ALA A 220 -14.04 4.25 -15.12
N ARG A 221 -15.10 4.06 -15.93
CA ARG A 221 -15.21 3.05 -17.00
C ARG A 221 -14.96 1.62 -16.47
N VAL A 222 -15.57 1.31 -15.34
CA VAL A 222 -15.43 0.02 -14.63
C VAL A 222 -16.80 -0.63 -14.44
N ASP A 223 -16.84 -1.97 -14.50
CA ASP A 223 -18.05 -2.75 -14.25
C ASP A 223 -18.44 -2.73 -12.77
N GLU A 224 -19.74 -2.57 -12.48
CA GLU A 224 -20.27 -2.52 -11.11
C GLU A 224 -19.97 -3.79 -10.31
N LYS A 225 -19.90 -4.95 -10.98
CA LYS A 225 -19.57 -6.24 -10.38
C LYS A 225 -18.14 -6.27 -9.84
N ASP A 226 -17.17 -5.72 -10.59
CA ASP A 226 -15.78 -5.68 -10.17
C ASP A 226 -15.60 -4.75 -8.96
N VAL A 227 -16.35 -3.66 -8.91
CA VAL A 227 -16.37 -2.74 -7.76
C VAL A 227 -16.98 -3.42 -6.52
N GLU A 228 -18.06 -4.18 -6.68
CA GLU A 228 -18.67 -4.93 -5.58
C GLU A 228 -17.75 -6.05 -5.05
N ASP A 229 -17.08 -6.77 -5.95
CA ASP A 229 -16.09 -7.78 -5.60
C ASP A 229 -14.86 -7.17 -4.89
N ALA A 230 -14.48 -5.94 -5.24
CA ALA A 230 -13.40 -5.22 -4.56
C ALA A 230 -13.78 -4.75 -3.15
N ILE A 231 -15.06 -4.37 -2.93
CA ILE A 231 -15.57 -3.99 -1.60
C ILE A 231 -15.65 -5.21 -0.68
N CYS A 232 -16.08 -6.36 -1.20
CA CYS A 232 -16.23 -7.60 -0.43
C CYS A 232 -15.45 -8.76 -1.09
N PRO A 233 -14.12 -8.83 -0.90
CA PRO A 233 -13.32 -9.86 -1.54
C PRO A 233 -13.58 -11.24 -0.94
N LYS A 234 -14.19 -12.12 -1.75
CA LYS A 234 -14.49 -13.51 -1.33
C LYS A 234 -13.24 -14.40 -1.26
N SER A 235 -12.20 -14.14 -2.05
CA SER A 235 -10.93 -14.91 -2.08
C SER A 235 -9.79 -14.16 -2.81
N VAL A 236 -8.53 -14.50 -2.53
CA VAL A 236 -7.37 -14.00 -3.32
C VAL A 236 -7.36 -14.71 -4.68
N LYS A 237 -7.43 -13.98 -5.79
CA LYS A 237 -7.21 -14.51 -7.14
C LYS A 237 -5.77 -15.03 -7.19
N LYS A 238 -5.56 -16.26 -7.68
CA LYS A 238 -4.22 -16.85 -7.79
C LYS A 238 -3.30 -15.89 -8.56
N PHE A 239 -2.33 -15.31 -7.86
CA PHE A 239 -1.32 -14.43 -8.46
C PHE A 239 -0.53 -15.25 -9.50
N LYS A 240 -0.78 -14.98 -10.79
CA LYS A 240 -0.04 -15.62 -11.88
C LYS A 240 1.24 -14.82 -12.10
N LEU A 241 2.36 -15.34 -11.59
CA LEU A 241 3.67 -14.95 -12.10
C LEU A 241 3.68 -15.27 -13.61
N LYS A 242 3.87 -14.24 -14.45
CA LYS A 242 4.15 -14.40 -15.86
C LYS A 242 5.58 -14.86 -16.05
#